data_AF-A0AAN8XEM4-F1
#
_entry.id   AF-A0AAN8XEM4-F1
#
_cell.length_a   1.000
_cell.length_b   1.000
_cell.length_c   1.000
_cell.angle_alpha   90.00
_cell.angle_beta   90.00
_cell.angle_gamma   90.00
#
_symmetry.space_group_name_H-M   'P 1'
#
loop_
_entity.id
_entity.type
_entity.pdbx_description
1 polymer ?
#
loop_
_entity_poly.entity_id
_entity_poly.type
_entity_poly.pdbx_seq_one_letter_code
_entity_poly.pdbx_strand_id
1 'polypeptide(L)'
;MSWGVTVVVASNNYDFLDIFTDVCDEGRLLVWSTRLLIMGAFSKDDLQKLTETKWVLTMMNSMVVHLPDNPSHQSVDVYAHHPYHLSGQKRLIKVASWTPRGLKLSSQMKLFPEKHVK
;
A
#
# COMPACT_ATOMS: atom_id res chain seq x y z
N MET A 1 11.83 -13.32 18.51
CA MET A 1 10.70 -12.54 17.97
C MET A 1 11.27 -11.24 17.42
N SER A 2 11.38 -11.06 16.10
CA SER A 2 11.70 -9.74 15.55
C SER A 2 10.43 -8.89 15.64
N TRP A 3 10.45 -7.80 16.40
CA TRP A 3 9.37 -6.81 16.34
C TRP A 3 9.31 -6.25 14.91
N GLY A 4 8.22 -6.53 14.21
CA GLY A 4 7.98 -5.94 12.90
C GLY A 4 7.62 -4.48 13.06
N VAL A 5 8.40 -3.58 12.44
CA VAL A 5 8.10 -2.15 12.42
C VAL A 5 6.93 -1.91 11.45
N THR A 6 5.93 -1.16 11.88
CA THR A 6 4.85 -0.68 11.00
C THR A 6 4.95 0.82 10.87
N VAL A 7 5.14 1.29 9.63
CA VAL A 7 5.21 2.71 9.28
C VAL A 7 3.87 3.08 8.66
N VAL A 8 3.24 4.12 9.19
CA VAL A 8 1.97 4.67 8.67
C VAL A 8 2.22 6.07 8.16
N VAL A 9 1.85 6.32 6.91
CA VAL A 9 1.99 7.62 6.26
C VAL A 9 0.60 8.07 5.81
N ALA A 10 0.09 9.14 6.42
CA ALA A 10 -1.20 9.72 6.05
C ALA A 10 -0.96 11.07 5.38
N SER A 11 -1.24 11.15 4.08
CA SER A 11 -1.07 12.38 3.30
C SER A 11 -1.93 12.31 2.05
N ASN A 12 -2.44 13.46 1.61
CA ASN A 12 -3.06 13.63 0.29
C ASN A 12 -2.13 14.34 -0.71
N ASN A 13 -0.90 14.66 -0.29
CA ASN A 13 0.09 15.32 -1.13
C ASN A 13 0.94 14.26 -1.84
N TYR A 14 0.78 14.15 -3.16
CA TYR A 14 1.53 13.20 -3.99
C TYR A 14 3.04 13.48 -3.96
N ASP A 15 3.46 14.74 -4.09
CA ASP A 15 4.89 15.12 -4.08
C ASP A 15 5.57 14.74 -2.76
N PHE A 16 4.84 14.89 -1.65
CA PHE A 16 5.32 14.43 -0.35
C PHE A 16 5.53 12.91 -0.34
N LEU A 17 4.59 12.12 -0.86
CA LEU A 17 4.75 10.67 -0.91
C LEU A 17 5.90 10.26 -1.81
N ASP A 18 6.07 10.95 -2.94
CA ASP A 18 7.16 10.72 -3.88
C ASP A 18 8.53 10.91 -3.20
N ILE A 19 8.72 12.08 -2.57
CA ILE A 19 9.94 12.40 -1.80
C ILE A 19 10.13 11.44 -0.62
N PHE A 20 9.05 11.15 0.13
CA PHE A 20 9.11 10.21 1.25
C PHE A 20 9.61 8.84 0.82
N THR A 21 9.12 8.33 -0.32
CA THR A 21 9.56 7.03 -0.83
C THR A 21 11.03 7.02 -1.22
N ASP A 22 11.52 8.11 -1.82
CA ASP A 22 12.94 8.23 -2.21
C ASP A 22 13.84 8.28 -0.98
N VAL A 23 13.50 9.12 0.01
CA VAL A 23 14.25 9.22 1.28
C VAL A 23 14.27 7.87 2.02
N CYS A 24 13.16 7.14 1.98
CA CYS A 24 13.06 5.83 2.62
C CYS A 24 13.90 4.75 1.93
N ASP A 25 14.01 4.79 0.60
CA ASP A 25 14.84 3.87 -0.18
C ASP A 25 16.33 4.19 0.03
N GLU A 26 16.73 5.45 -0.12
CA GLU A 26 18.10 5.94 0.09
C GLU A 26 18.59 5.66 1.52
N GLY A 27 17.76 5.97 2.52
CA GLY A 27 18.06 5.77 3.93
C GLY A 27 17.90 4.34 4.42
N ARG A 28 17.44 3.41 3.56
CA ARG A 28 17.08 2.01 3.92
C ARG A 28 16.14 1.93 5.13
N LEU A 29 15.23 2.89 5.25
CA LEU A 29 14.29 3.01 6.36
C LEU A 29 13.17 1.98 6.25
N LEU A 30 12.92 1.49 5.04
CA LEU A 30 11.98 0.41 4.76
C LEU A 30 12.79 -0.83 4.38
N VAL A 31 12.88 -1.79 5.31
CA VAL A 31 13.44 -3.14 5.07
C VAL A 31 12.33 -4.17 4.90
N TRP A 32 12.61 -5.36 4.37
CA TRP A 32 11.56 -6.34 4.02
C TRP A 32 10.62 -6.71 5.18
N SER A 33 11.10 -6.67 6.42
CA SER A 33 10.27 -6.91 7.62
C SER A 33 9.37 -5.72 7.99
N THR A 34 9.53 -4.57 7.35
CA THR A 34 8.77 -3.33 7.62
C THR A 34 7.46 -3.34 6.86
N ARG A 35 6.36 -3.13 7.58
CA ARG A 35 5.03 -2.95 6.99
C ARG A 35 4.80 -1.47 6.75
N LEU A 36 4.58 -1.07 5.50
CA LEU A 36 4.23 0.31 5.15
C LEU A 36 2.73 0.39 4.85
N LEU A 37 2.05 1.34 5.49
CA LEU A 37 0.66 1.67 5.22
C LEU A 37 0.58 3.13 4.75
N ILE A 38 0.18 3.34 3.50
CA ILE A 38 -0.08 4.68 2.95
C ILE A 38 -1.58 4.93 3.04
N MET A 39 -1.98 6.08 3.57
CA MET A 39 -3.37 6.50 3.69
C MET A 39 -3.56 7.85 3.03
N GLY A 40 -4.54 7.96 2.13
CA GLY A 40 -4.85 9.23 1.48
C GLY A 40 -5.95 9.13 0.45
N ALA A 41 -6.44 10.29 0.04
CA ALA A 41 -7.39 10.47 -1.06
C ALA A 41 -6.62 10.62 -2.37
N PHE A 42 -6.30 9.48 -2.99
CA PHE A 42 -5.58 9.43 -4.27
C PHE A 42 -6.44 8.74 -5.32
N SER A 43 -6.40 9.21 -6.56
CA SER A 43 -7.03 8.45 -7.63
C SER A 43 -6.37 7.07 -7.76
N LYS A 44 -7.11 6.09 -8.26
CA LYS A 44 -6.54 4.76 -8.53
C LYS A 44 -5.35 4.83 -9.49
N ASP A 45 -5.38 5.78 -10.43
CA ASP A 45 -4.32 5.96 -11.42
C ASP A 45 -3.06 6.56 -10.78
N ASP A 46 -3.21 7.51 -9.85
CA ASP A 46 -2.07 8.04 -9.07
C ASP A 46 -1.43 6.96 -8.21
N LEU A 47 -2.25 6.13 -7.55
CA LEU A 47 -1.77 5.00 -6.76
C LEU A 47 -1.05 3.97 -7.63
N GLN A 48 -1.61 3.65 -8.80
CA GLN A 48 -0.99 2.74 -9.74
C GLN A 48 0.35 3.30 -10.19
N LYS A 49 0.40 4.56 -10.63
CA LYS A 49 1.63 5.26 -11.03
C LYS A 49 2.68 5.22 -9.93
N LEU A 50 2.34 5.60 -8.71
CA LEU A 50 3.26 5.63 -7.57
C LEU A 50 3.83 4.23 -7.27
N THR A 51 2.99 3.19 -7.30
CA THR A 51 3.43 1.81 -7.05
C THR A 51 4.24 1.18 -8.19
N GLU A 52 4.08 1.68 -9.42
CA GLU A 52 4.84 1.24 -10.59
C GLU A 52 6.18 1.97 -10.75
N THR A 53 6.27 3.23 -10.32
CA THR A 53 7.49 4.03 -10.44
C THR A 53 8.42 3.89 -9.24
N LYS A 54 7.89 3.67 -8.03
CA LYS A 54 8.71 3.61 -6.80
C LYS A 54 8.98 2.16 -6.39
N TRP A 55 10.23 1.75 -6.56
CA TRP A 55 10.73 0.41 -6.23
C TRP A 55 10.37 -0.02 -4.80
N VAL A 56 10.50 0.89 -3.82
CA VAL A 56 10.19 0.62 -2.42
C VAL A 56 8.72 0.28 -2.20
N LEU A 57 7.80 0.78 -3.04
CA LEU A 57 6.39 0.39 -2.96
C LEU A 57 6.13 -0.89 -3.75
N THR A 58 6.85 -1.09 -4.85
CA THR A 58 6.75 -2.30 -5.67
C THR A 58 7.19 -3.54 -4.90
N MET A 59 8.30 -3.48 -4.17
CA MET A 59 9.03 -4.65 -3.66
C MET A 59 8.92 -4.88 -2.15
N MET A 60 8.41 -3.91 -1.40
CA MET A 60 8.28 -4.00 0.07
C MET A 60 6.86 -4.36 0.51
N ASN A 61 6.69 -4.67 1.79
CA ASN A 61 5.38 -4.97 2.40
C ASN A 61 4.53 -3.70 2.54
N SER A 62 4.03 -3.19 1.42
CA SER A 62 3.26 -1.95 1.32
C SER A 62 1.77 -2.21 1.07
N MET A 63 0.92 -1.42 1.70
CA MET A 63 -0.51 -1.31 1.39
C MET A 63 -0.90 0.14 1.24
N VAL A 64 -1.94 0.38 0.45
CA VAL A 64 -2.55 1.70 0.30
C VAL A 64 -4.02 1.63 0.73
N VAL A 65 -4.40 2.54 1.61
CA VAL A 65 -5.75 2.77 2.08
C VAL A 65 -6.28 4.00 1.36
N HIS A 66 -7.25 3.77 0.48
CA HIS A 66 -7.89 4.82 -0.30
C HIS A 66 -9.00 5.47 0.53
N LEU A 67 -8.73 6.67 1.05
CA LEU A 67 -9.70 7.47 1.79
C LEU A 67 -10.65 8.16 0.80
N PRO A 68 -11.96 7.86 0.83
CA PRO A 68 -12.91 8.52 -0.05
C PRO A 68 -13.08 10.00 0.35
N ASP A 69 -13.19 10.88 -0.65
CA ASP A 69 -13.43 12.33 -0.44
C ASP A 69 -14.75 12.63 0.25
N ASN A 70 -15.71 11.70 0.15
CA ASN A 70 -17.02 11.85 0.77
C ASN A 70 -17.05 11.15 2.15
N PRO A 71 -17.14 11.90 3.27
CA PRO A 71 -17.19 11.33 4.61
C PRO A 71 -18.44 10.48 4.89
N SER A 72 -19.46 10.53 4.02
CA SER A 72 -20.62 9.62 4.10
C SER A 72 -20.32 8.21 3.56
N HIS A 73 -19.19 8.00 2.87
CA HIS A 73 -18.71 6.66 2.56
C HIS A 73 -18.21 5.97 3.83
N GLN A 74 -19.00 5.06 4.37
CA GLN A 74 -18.65 4.27 5.55
C GLN A 74 -17.69 3.12 5.25
N SER A 75 -17.09 3.06 4.06
CA SER A 75 -16.15 2.01 3.69
C SER A 75 -14.95 2.58 2.95
N VAL A 76 -13.78 2.17 3.39
CA VAL A 76 -12.49 2.56 2.86
C VAL A 76 -11.87 1.34 2.20
N ASP A 77 -11.37 1.49 0.99
CA ASP A 77 -10.78 0.35 0.26
C ASP A 77 -9.29 0.23 0.52
N VAL A 78 -8.83 -1.00 0.69
CA VAL A 78 -7.42 -1.34 0.94
C VAL A 78 -6.88 -2.11 -0.26
N TYR A 79 -5.79 -1.60 -0.80
CA TYR A 79 -5.12 -2.12 -1.97
C TYR A 79 -3.70 -2.58 -1.61
N ALA A 80 -3.27 -3.67 -2.24
CA ALA A 80 -1.90 -4.15 -2.17
C ALA A 80 -1.32 -4.24 -3.59
N HIS A 81 -0.04 -3.92 -3.72
CA HIS A 81 0.69 -4.09 -4.97
C HIS A 81 1.29 -5.51 -5.04
N HIS A 82 0.98 -6.27 -6.09
CA HIS A 82 1.47 -7.62 -6.33
C HIS A 82 2.35 -7.67 -7.59
N PRO A 83 3.69 -7.54 -7.46
CA PRO A 83 4.59 -7.41 -8.61
C PRO A 83 4.71 -8.67 -9.47
N TYR A 84 4.41 -9.86 -8.92
CA TYR A 84 4.60 -11.16 -9.59
C TYR A 84 3.32 -11.77 -10.16
N HIS A 85 2.23 -11.00 -10.26
CA HIS A 85 1.01 -11.49 -10.90
C HIS A 85 1.22 -11.61 -12.42
N LEU A 86 0.63 -12.67 -13.02
CA LEU A 86 0.79 -13.04 -14.43
C LEU A 86 0.59 -11.83 -15.38
N SER A 87 1.42 -11.76 -16.41
CA SER A 87 1.55 -10.63 -17.34
C SER A 87 0.20 -10.13 -17.86
N GLY A 88 -0.02 -8.82 -17.78
CA GLY A 88 -1.18 -8.12 -18.33
C GLY A 88 -2.31 -7.77 -17.33
N GLN A 89 -2.26 -8.23 -16.08
CA GLN A 89 -3.25 -7.87 -15.05
C GLN A 89 -2.79 -6.73 -14.13
N LYS A 90 -3.76 -5.95 -13.63
CA LYS A 90 -3.55 -4.79 -12.75
C LYS A 90 -2.75 -5.20 -11.51
N ARG A 91 -1.59 -4.56 -11.30
CA ARG A 91 -0.69 -4.87 -10.17
C ARG A 91 -1.24 -4.41 -8.82
N LEU A 92 -2.18 -3.46 -8.83
CA LEU A 92 -2.86 -2.98 -7.63
C LEU A 92 -4.21 -3.70 -7.45
N ILE A 93 -4.29 -4.54 -6.42
CA ILE A 93 -5.44 -5.41 -6.16
C ILE A 93 -6.11 -5.00 -4.85
N LYS A 94 -7.44 -4.89 -4.87
CA LYS A 94 -8.24 -4.66 -3.66
C LYS A 94 -8.19 -5.93 -2.80
N VAL A 95 -7.56 -5.83 -1.64
CA VAL A 95 -7.38 -6.95 -0.71
C VAL A 95 -8.37 -6.91 0.45
N ALA A 96 -8.88 -5.73 0.79
CA ALA A 96 -9.88 -5.56 1.84
C ALA A 96 -10.72 -4.30 1.66
N SER A 97 -11.81 -4.23 2.42
CA SER A 97 -12.54 -3.01 2.71
C SER A 97 -12.63 -2.83 4.23
N TRP A 98 -12.35 -1.64 4.72
CA TRP A 98 -12.47 -1.28 6.12
C TRP A 98 -13.73 -0.47 6.35
N THR A 99 -14.58 -0.94 7.25
CA THR A 99 -15.82 -0.28 7.66
C THR A 99 -15.80 0.01 9.17
N PRO A 100 -16.74 0.81 9.72
CA PRO A 100 -16.91 0.94 11.17
C PRO A 100 -17.13 -0.39 11.90
N ARG A 101 -17.59 -1.43 11.20
CA ARG A 101 -17.76 -2.80 11.74
C ARG A 101 -16.49 -3.64 11.68
N GLY A 102 -15.37 -3.06 11.26
CA GLY A 102 -14.07 -3.71 11.12
C GLY A 102 -13.65 -3.95 9.67
N LEU A 103 -12.50 -4.61 9.53
CA LEU A 103 -11.86 -4.95 8.27
C LEU A 103 -12.48 -6.23 7.68
N LYS A 104 -12.90 -6.16 6.42
CA LYS A 104 -13.39 -7.31 5.65
C LYS A 104 -12.42 -7.61 4.53
N LEU A 105 -11.83 -8.80 4.56
CA LEU A 105 -10.95 -9.26 3.48
C LEU A 105 -11.78 -9.52 2.22
N SER A 106 -11.39 -8.88 1.12
CA SER A 106 -12.06 -9.02 -0.18
C SER A 106 -11.46 -10.15 -1.02
N SER A 107 -10.34 -10.72 -0.59
CA SER A 107 -9.66 -11.82 -1.27
C SER A 107 -9.04 -12.77 -0.24
N GLN A 108 -8.66 -13.98 -0.69
CA GLN A 108 -7.81 -14.89 0.11
C GLN A 108 -6.35 -14.43 0.15
N MET A 109 -5.99 -13.33 -0.52
CA MET A 109 -4.62 -12.83 -0.51
C MET A 109 -4.27 -12.17 0.82
N LYS A 110 -3.02 -12.34 1.24
CA LYS A 110 -2.48 -11.70 2.43
C LYS A 110 -2.48 -10.17 2.25
N LEU A 111 -2.82 -9.44 3.31
CA LEU A 111 -2.75 -7.97 3.37
C LEU A 111 -1.33 -7.46 3.10
N PHE A 112 -0.34 -8.08 3.72
CA PHE A 112 1.08 -7.86 3.45
C PHE A 112 1.64 -9.14 2.81
N PRO A 113 1.54 -9.30 1.48
CA PRO A 113 2.09 -10.45 0.81
C PRO A 113 3.62 -10.39 0.87
N GLU A 114 4.27 -11.47 1.30
CA GLU A 114 5.71 -11.62 1.09
C GLU A 114 5.96 -11.65 -0.42
N LYS A 115 6.66 -10.63 -0.91
CA LYS A 115 6.92 -10.49 -2.35
C LYS A 115 8.06 -11.41 -2.81
N HIS A 116 8.89 -11.88 -1.89
CA HIS A 116 9.94 -12.87 -2.17
C HIS A 116 9.79 -14.05 -1.23
N VAL A 117 9.97 -15.27 -1.77
CA VAL A 117 10.12 -16.48 -0.97
C VAL A 117 11.56 -16.49 -0.43
N LYS A 118 11.74 -16.78 0.86
CA LYS A 118 13.06 -16.99 1.47
C LYS A 118 13.74 -18.24 0.92
#